data_AF-A0A4Q7KMD2-F1
#
_entry.id   AF-A0A4Q7KMD2-F1
#
_cell.length_a   1.000
_cell.length_b   1.000
_cell.length_c   1.000
_cell.angle_alpha   90.00
_cell.angle_beta   90.00
_cell.angle_gamma   90.00
#
_symmetry.space_group_name_H-M   'P 1'
#
loop_
_entity.id
_entity.type
_entity.pdbx_description
1 polymer ?
#
loop_
_entity_poly.entity_id
_entity_poly.type
_entity_poly.pdbx_seq_one_letter_code
_entity_poly.pdbx_strand_id
1 'polypeptide(L)'
;MSFNVTCTPGKDAAAGFVEITSELPALVMYLDPVNLAIQIPPFPGGDRALARFCRELSREAARLAAAVDPDSEPASGRPYEPRHRLFTSDDNGVQGGQS
;
A
#
# COMPACT_ATOMS: atom_id res chain seq x y z
N MET A 1 -9.25 3.11 19.78
CA MET A 1 -8.05 3.97 19.67
C MET A 1 -8.12 4.70 18.33
N SER A 2 -8.02 6.02 18.33
CA SER A 2 -7.84 6.81 17.10
C SER A 2 -6.36 6.99 16.86
N PHE A 3 -5.93 6.85 15.61
CA PHE A 3 -4.56 7.12 15.18
C PHE A 3 -4.61 8.26 14.16
N ASN A 4 -3.93 9.37 14.46
CA ASN A 4 -3.78 10.47 13.52
C ASN A 4 -2.42 10.34 12.84
N VAL A 5 -2.43 10.34 11.52
CA VAL A 5 -1.21 10.38 10.71
C VAL A 5 -1.28 11.63 9.87
N THR A 6 -0.31 12.52 10.07
CA THR A 6 -0.05 13.63 9.16
C THR A 6 1.37 13.44 8.63
N CYS A 7 1.52 13.41 7.31
CA CYS A 7 2.80 13.24 6.64
C CYS A 7 2.85 14.11 5.38
N THR A 8 4.05 14.50 4.96
CA THR A 8 4.30 15.14 3.67
C THR A 8 5.07 14.14 2.82
N PRO A 9 4.48 13.59 1.75
CA PRO A 9 5.17 12.61 0.90
C PRO A 9 6.42 13.21 0.26
N GLY A 10 7.52 12.46 0.23
CA GLY A 10 8.75 12.82 -0.48
C GLY A 10 8.64 12.71 -2.00
N LYS A 11 9.70 13.09 -2.71
CA LYS A 11 9.71 13.19 -4.18
C LYS A 11 9.45 11.87 -4.90
N ASP A 12 9.77 10.74 -4.25
CA ASP A 12 9.62 9.40 -4.80
C ASP A 12 8.42 8.65 -4.19
N ALA A 13 7.50 9.37 -3.53
CA ALA A 13 6.35 8.76 -2.88
C ALA A 13 5.39 8.07 -3.89
N ALA A 14 4.81 6.95 -3.47
CA ALA A 14 3.93 6.13 -4.28
C ALA A 14 2.90 5.39 -3.42
N ALA A 15 1.80 4.96 -4.03
CA ALA A 15 0.84 4.05 -3.42
C ALA A 15 0.70 2.77 -4.26
N GLY A 16 0.48 1.63 -3.61
CA GLY A 16 0.36 0.34 -4.25
C GLY A 16 -0.44 -0.67 -3.44
N PHE A 17 -0.89 -1.73 -4.10
CA PHE A 17 -1.56 -2.88 -3.49
C PHE A 17 -0.55 -4.01 -3.33
N VAL A 18 -0.49 -4.64 -2.16
CA VAL A 18 0.40 -5.76 -1.87
C VAL A 18 -0.41 -6.88 -1.24
N GLU A 19 -0.22 -8.11 -1.72
CA GLU A 19 -0.62 -9.31 -0.98
C GLU A 19 0.56 -9.74 -0.12
N ILE A 20 0.45 -9.57 1.20
CA ILE A 20 1.48 -10.04 2.15
C ILE A 20 1.44 -11.57 2.21
N THR A 21 0.22 -12.11 2.25
CA THR A 21 -0.12 -13.52 2.01
C THR A 21 -1.36 -13.56 1.12
N SER A 22 -1.74 -14.74 0.63
CA SER A 22 -2.96 -14.93 -0.18
C SER A 22 -4.25 -14.50 0.52
N GLU A 23 -4.23 -14.37 1.84
CA GLU A 23 -5.38 -13.98 2.67
C GLU A 23 -5.22 -12.59 3.29
N LEU A 24 -4.09 -11.91 3.04
CA LEU A 24 -3.76 -10.63 3.66
C LEU A 24 -3.40 -9.57 2.61
N PRO A 25 -4.39 -9.06 1.86
CA PRO A 25 -4.21 -7.88 1.03
C PRO A 25 -4.01 -6.63 1.89
N ALA A 26 -3.10 -5.77 1.46
CA ALA A 26 -2.77 -4.51 2.09
C ALA A 26 -2.65 -3.39 1.06
N LEU A 27 -3.12 -2.20 1.43
CA LEU A 27 -2.74 -0.96 0.74
C LEU A 27 -1.45 -0.44 1.37
N VAL A 28 -0.42 -0.23 0.57
CA VAL A 28 0.86 0.33 1.02
C VAL A 28 1.06 1.70 0.38
N MET A 29 1.37 2.69 1.21
CA MET A 29 1.83 4.01 0.80
C MET A 29 3.30 4.13 1.17
N TYR A 30 4.15 4.25 0.16
CA TYR A 30 5.56 4.59 0.27
C TYR A 30 5.65 6.11 0.32
N LEU A 31 6.00 6.68 1.48
CA LEU A 31 6.01 8.13 1.70
C LEU A 31 7.40 8.74 1.56
N ASP A 32 8.43 7.92 1.32
CA ASP A 32 9.86 8.29 1.26
C ASP A 32 10.34 9.03 2.53
N PRO A 33 11.00 8.36 3.50
CA PRO A 33 11.43 6.95 3.52
C PRO A 33 10.46 6.00 4.27
N VAL A 34 9.36 6.52 4.81
CA VAL A 34 8.43 5.76 5.69
C VAL A 34 7.35 5.06 4.88
N ASN A 35 6.93 3.87 5.31
CA ASN A 35 5.80 3.15 4.72
C ASN A 35 4.60 3.16 5.66
N LEU A 36 3.40 3.39 5.10
CA LEU A 36 2.13 3.22 5.79
C LEU A 36 1.36 2.07 5.15
N ALA A 37 1.06 1.03 5.91
CA ALA A 37 0.26 -0.12 5.46
C ALA A 37 -1.12 -0.10 6.13
N ILE A 38 -2.17 -0.24 5.33
CA ILE A 38 -3.55 -0.39 5.80
C ILE A 38 -3.98 -1.84 5.55
N GLN A 39 -4.23 -2.57 6.63
CA GLN A 39 -4.60 -3.99 6.63
C GLN A 39 -6.09 -4.18 6.89
N ILE A 40 -6.59 -5.40 6.62
CA ILE A 40 -7.96 -5.79 6.94
C ILE A 40 -8.17 -5.66 8.46
N PRO A 41 -9.15 -4.85 8.91
CA PRO A 41 -9.47 -4.75 10.32
C PRO A 41 -9.92 -6.10 10.90
N PRO A 42 -9.51 -6.47 12.13
CA PRO A 42 -9.78 -7.78 12.71
C PRO A 42 -11.20 -7.88 13.31
N PHE A 43 -12.23 -7.54 12.53
CA PHE A 43 -13.64 -7.68 12.91
C PHE A 43 -14.47 -8.27 11.76
N PRO A 44 -15.63 -8.91 12.04
CA PRO A 44 -16.49 -9.48 10.99
C PRO A 44 -16.95 -8.43 9.97
N GLY A 45 -16.66 -8.65 8.69
CA GLY A 45 -16.94 -7.69 7.62
C GLY A 45 -15.88 -6.60 7.41
N GLY A 46 -14.72 -6.71 8.07
CA GLY A 46 -13.58 -5.81 7.91
C GLY A 46 -13.06 -5.72 6.47
N ASP A 47 -13.17 -6.81 5.71
CA ASP A 47 -12.88 -6.90 4.27
C ASP A 47 -13.75 -5.93 3.44
N ARG A 48 -15.06 -5.94 3.67
CA ARG A 48 -16.02 -5.06 3.01
C ARG A 48 -15.85 -3.61 3.45
N ALA A 49 -15.56 -3.40 4.74
CA ALA A 49 -15.26 -2.07 5.27
C ALA A 49 -13.99 -1.47 4.63
N LEU A 50 -12.91 -2.27 4.53
CA LEU A 50 -11.68 -1.87 3.87
C LEU A 50 -11.91 -1.61 2.37
N ALA A 51 -12.64 -2.48 1.68
CA ALA A 51 -12.96 -2.28 0.26
C ALA A 51 -13.75 -0.98 0.01
N ARG A 52 -14.72 -0.66 0.87
CA ARG A 52 -15.45 0.62 0.81
C ARG A 52 -14.51 1.79 1.06
N PHE A 53 -13.68 1.72 2.09
CA PHE A 53 -12.69 2.74 2.41
C PHE A 53 -11.71 2.99 1.25
N CYS A 54 -11.13 1.96 0.64
CA CYS A 54 -10.21 2.09 -0.48
C CYS A 54 -10.87 2.75 -1.71
N ARG A 55 -12.15 2.47 -1.99
CA ARG A 55 -12.91 3.15 -3.07
C ARG A 55 -13.11 4.63 -2.77
N GLU A 56 -13.42 4.98 -1.51
CA GLU A 56 -13.54 6.38 -1.09
C GLU A 56 -12.20 7.10 -1.19
N LEU A 57 -11.14 6.48 -0.67
CA LEU A 57 -9.78 7.00 -0.74
C LEU A 57 -9.34 7.25 -2.19
N SER A 58 -9.54 6.28 -3.09
CA SER A 58 -9.20 6.44 -4.52
C SER A 58 -9.92 7.63 -5.16
N ARG A 59 -11.22 7.78 -4.89
CA ARG A 59 -12.02 8.88 -5.43
C ARG A 59 -11.54 10.24 -4.92
N GLU A 60 -11.32 10.38 -3.62
CA GLU A 60 -10.89 11.66 -3.05
C GLU A 60 -9.43 11.97 -3.37
N ALA A 61 -8.56 10.96 -3.48
CA ALA A 61 -7.18 11.13 -3.95
C ALA A 61 -7.13 11.63 -5.40
N ALA A 62 -7.98 11.09 -6.29
CA ALA A 62 -8.09 11.57 -7.66
C ALA A 62 -8.57 13.03 -7.73
N ARG A 63 -9.54 13.41 -6.88
CA ARG A 63 -10.00 14.80 -6.78
C ARG A 63 -8.90 15.74 -6.28
N LEU A 64 -8.12 15.32 -5.27
CA LEU A 64 -6.99 16.10 -4.77
C LEU A 64 -5.92 16.29 -5.85
N ALA A 65 -5.58 15.23 -6.58
CA ALA A 65 -4.62 15.30 -7.68
C ALA A 65 -5.07 16.32 -8.74
N ALA A 66 -6.32 16.25 -9.20
CA ALA A 66 -6.86 17.21 -10.16
C ALA A 66 -6.91 18.66 -9.64
N ALA A 67 -7.00 18.87 -8.32
CA ALA A 67 -6.97 20.20 -7.73
C ALA A 67 -5.55 20.77 -7.59
N VAL A 68 -4.54 19.91 -7.38
CA VAL A 68 -3.14 20.30 -7.20
C VAL A 68 -2.42 20.42 -8.56
N ASP A 69 -2.76 19.57 -9.51
CA ASP A 69 -2.16 19.48 -10.83
C ASP A 69 -3.24 19.25 -11.89
N PRO A 70 -3.98 20.31 -12.29
CA PRO A 70 -5.17 20.19 -13.15
C PRO A 70 -4.87 19.85 -14.61
N ASP A 71 -3.63 20.10 -15.06
CA ASP A 71 -3.23 19.93 -16.46
C ASP A 71 -2.57 18.57 -16.74
N SER A 72 -2.30 17.78 -15.69
CA SER A 72 -1.73 16.45 -15.81
C SER A 72 -2.76 15.38 -16.16
N GLU A 73 -2.37 14.46 -17.04
CA GLU A 73 -3.19 13.30 -17.40
C GLU A 73 -3.52 12.46 -16.16
N PRO A 74 -4.77 11.98 -16.01
CA PRO A 74 -5.14 11.13 -14.89
C PRO A 74 -4.25 9.89 -14.89
N ALA A 75 -3.81 9.47 -13.71
CA ALA A 75 -2.96 8.29 -13.56
C ALA A 75 -3.59 7.10 -14.29
N SER A 76 -3.07 6.78 -15.47
CA SER A 76 -3.44 5.57 -16.21
C SER A 76 -3.23 4.43 -15.24
N GLY A 77 -4.23 3.56 -15.06
CA GLY A 77 -4.18 2.41 -14.14
C GLY A 77 -3.11 1.40 -14.55
N ARG A 78 -1.83 1.78 -14.42
CA ARG A 78 -0.70 0.94 -14.77
C ARG A 78 -0.83 -0.34 -13.94
N PRO A 79 -0.71 -1.52 -14.56
CA PRO A 79 -0.63 -2.76 -13.82
C PRO A 79 0.43 -2.60 -12.74
N TYR A 80 0.05 -2.94 -11.52
CA TYR A 80 0.98 -2.95 -10.39
C TYR A 80 2.09 -3.96 -10.69
N GLU A 81 3.32 -3.46 -10.89
CA GLU A 81 4.51 -4.30 -10.82
C GLU A 81 5.02 -4.31 -9.38
N PRO A 82 5.14 -5.49 -8.73
CA PRO A 82 5.64 -5.57 -7.37
C PRO A 82 7.07 -5.04 -7.30
N ARG A 83 7.25 -3.83 -6.78
CA ARG A 83 8.59 -3.23 -6.66
C ARG A 83 9.45 -3.94 -5.63
N HIS A 84 8.85 -4.53 -4.60
CA HIS A 84 9.54 -5.37 -3.63
C HIS A 84 8.58 -6.42 -3.03
N ARG A 85 8.94 -7.70 -3.15
CA ARG A 85 8.36 -8.77 -2.34
C ARG A 85 8.83 -8.51 -0.91
N LEU A 86 7.97 -7.98 -0.04
CA LEU A 86 8.32 -7.84 1.38
C LEU A 86 8.64 -9.24 1.92
N PHE A 87 9.86 -9.39 2.41
CA PHE A 87 10.48 -10.60 2.94
C PHE A 87 9.47 -11.66 3.43
N THR A 88 9.35 -12.75 2.68
CA THR A 88 8.82 -14.01 3.23
C THR A 88 9.87 -14.53 4.20
N SER A 89 9.51 -14.69 5.47
CA SER A 89 10.38 -15.25 6.52
C SER A 89 10.70 -16.74 6.34
N ASP A 90 10.79 -17.23 5.10
CA ASP A 90 11.13 -18.61 4.75
C ASP A 90 12.61 -18.77 4.37
N ASP A 91 13.43 -17.71 4.41
CA ASP A 91 14.89 -17.84 4.28
C ASP A 91 15.51 -18.21 5.64
N ASN A 92 15.08 -19.36 6.19
CA ASN A 92 15.61 -19.93 7.42
C ASN A 92 16.43 -21.18 7.10
N GLY A 93 17.69 -20.95 6.74
CA GLY A 93 18.83 -21.79 7.10
C GLY A 93 18.97 -23.17 6.48
N VAL A 94 19.81 -23.28 5.44
CA VAL A 94 20.77 -24.40 5.31
C VAL A 94 22.07 -23.87 4.70
N GLN A 95 22.98 -23.33 5.51
CA GLN A 95 24.41 -23.37 5.16
C GLN A 95 24.90 -24.79 5.47
N GLY A 96 24.74 -25.67 4.49
CA GLY A 96 25.39 -26.97 4.48
C GLY A 96 26.89 -26.75 4.32
N GLY A 97 27.65 -27.13 5.35
CA GLY A 97 29.10 -27.17 5.30
C GLY A 97 29.57 -28.09 4.18
N GLN A 98 30.60 -27.68 3.46
CA GLN A 98 31.40 -28.58 2.65
C GLN A 98 32.79 -28.66 3.27
N SER A 99 33.19 -29.92 3.46
CA SER A 99 34.46 -30.40 3.98
C SER A 99 35.63 -30.11 3.06
#